data_AF-A0A1I1EM82-F1
#
_entry.id   AF-A0A1I1EM82-F1
#
_cell.length_a   1.000
_cell.length_b   1.000
_cell.length_c   1.000
_cell.angle_alpha   90.00
_cell.angle_beta   90.00
_cell.angle_gamma   90.00
#
_symmetry.space_group_name_H-M   'P 1'
#
loop_
_entity.id
_entity.type
_entity.pdbx_description
1 polymer ?
#
loop_
_entity_poly.entity_id
_entity_poly.type
_entity_poly.pdbx_seq_one_letter_code
_entity_poly.pdbx_strand_id
1 'polypeptide(L)'
;MSSPDEEPTQKPTTDRTEAERGNKWMGRNWLGIAAVSILGLVLLVVAMLQATGLVGVFAPVAESETQQWAAFGVLVLIWVALAGWSWTGISKSNQ
;
A
#
# COMPACT_ATOMS: atom_id res chain seq x y z
N MET A 1 -52.75 -25.04 -16.92
CA MET A 1 -52.65 -24.59 -15.52
C MET A 1 -51.19 -24.48 -15.19
N SER A 2 -50.68 -23.25 -15.03
CA SER A 2 -49.33 -23.01 -14.53
C SER A 2 -49.32 -23.26 -13.03
N SER A 3 -48.34 -24.02 -12.53
CA SER A 3 -47.92 -23.93 -11.14
C SER A 3 -46.62 -23.12 -11.13
N PRO A 4 -46.67 -21.80 -10.83
CA PRO A 4 -45.48 -20.98 -10.69
C PRO A 4 -45.29 -20.65 -9.21
N ASP A 5 -44.66 -21.54 -8.45
CA ASP A 5 -44.17 -21.25 -7.09
C ASP A 5 -43.02 -22.21 -6.76
N GLU A 6 -41.97 -22.19 -7.60
CA GLU A 6 -40.65 -22.67 -7.20
C GLU A 6 -39.84 -21.43 -6.82
N GLU A 7 -39.98 -20.98 -5.58
CA GLU A 7 -39.00 -20.07 -4.98
C GLU A 7 -37.71 -20.87 -4.72
N PRO A 8 -36.57 -20.58 -5.37
CA PRO A 8 -35.31 -21.21 -5.03
C PRO A 8 -34.69 -20.43 -3.86
N THR A 9 -35.39 -20.32 -2.72
CA THR A 9 -34.87 -19.67 -1.50
C THR A 9 -34.11 -20.63 -0.60
N GLN A 10 -33.60 -21.74 -1.15
CA GLN A 10 -32.71 -22.66 -0.42
C GLN A 10 -31.29 -22.63 -0.99
N LYS A 11 -30.45 -21.80 -0.36
CA LYS A 11 -29.08 -22.16 0.05
C LYS A 11 -28.54 -21.11 1.03
N PRO A 12 -28.70 -21.34 2.35
CA PRO A 12 -27.98 -20.55 3.33
C PRO A 12 -26.51 -21.01 3.35
N THR A 13 -25.61 -20.08 3.09
CA THR A 13 -24.25 -20.01 3.67
C THR A 13 -23.46 -21.33 3.69
N THR A 14 -22.89 -21.71 2.57
CA THR A 14 -21.66 -22.50 2.54
C THR A 14 -20.86 -21.80 1.46
N ASP A 15 -19.95 -20.89 1.80
CA ASP A 15 -18.61 -21.37 2.07
C ASP A 15 -17.81 -20.35 2.90
N ARG A 16 -17.77 -20.51 4.24
CA ARG A 16 -16.84 -19.73 5.10
C ARG A 16 -15.40 -19.91 4.62
N THR A 17 -15.07 -21.08 4.09
CA THR A 17 -13.76 -21.45 3.54
C THR A 17 -13.40 -20.73 2.25
N GLU A 18 -14.38 -20.27 1.47
CA GLU A 18 -14.18 -19.52 0.22
C GLU A 18 -14.09 -18.00 0.52
N ALA A 19 -14.87 -17.51 1.49
CA ALA A 19 -14.75 -16.16 2.02
C ALA A 19 -13.39 -15.93 2.74
N GLU A 20 -12.90 -16.91 3.51
CA GLU A 20 -11.59 -16.82 4.18
C GLU A 20 -10.41 -16.84 3.19
N ARG A 21 -10.52 -17.61 2.09
CA ARG A 21 -9.51 -17.64 1.03
C ARG A 21 -9.49 -16.34 0.21
N GLY A 22 -10.66 -15.76 -0.09
CA GLY A 22 -10.78 -14.43 -0.72
C GLY A 22 -10.26 -13.30 0.18
N ASN A 23 -10.58 -13.34 1.48
CA ASN A 23 -10.20 -12.30 2.43
C ASN A 23 -8.69 -12.29 2.73
N LYS A 24 -8.03 -13.46 2.74
CA LYS A 24 -6.58 -13.54 2.99
C LYS A 24 -5.76 -12.98 1.81
N TRP A 25 -6.29 -13.10 0.59
CA TRP A 25 -5.71 -12.50 -0.62
C TRP A 25 -5.99 -10.99 -0.71
N MET A 26 -7.22 -10.58 -0.40
CA MET A 26 -7.63 -9.16 -0.32
C MET A 26 -6.86 -8.40 0.78
N GLY A 27 -6.70 -9.01 1.96
CA GLY A 27 -6.00 -8.42 3.09
C GLY A 27 -4.50 -8.24 2.86
N ARG A 28 -3.86 -9.16 2.10
CA ARG A 28 -2.42 -9.04 1.79
C ARG A 28 -2.14 -7.93 0.77
N ASN A 29 -3.04 -7.70 -0.19
CA ASN A 29 -2.97 -6.54 -1.09
C ASN A 29 -3.22 -5.21 -0.34
N TRP A 30 -4.20 -5.19 0.58
CA TRP A 30 -4.49 -3.99 1.37
C TRP A 30 -3.34 -3.60 2.29
N LEU A 31 -2.63 -4.57 2.86
CA LEU A 31 -1.48 -4.32 3.72
C LEU A 31 -0.33 -3.62 2.97
N GLY A 32 -0.09 -4.01 1.71
CA GLY A 32 0.93 -3.37 0.86
C GLY A 32 0.59 -1.91 0.57
N ILE A 33 -0.68 -1.62 0.22
CA ILE A 33 -1.17 -0.26 0.00
C ILE A 33 -1.06 0.57 1.27
N ALA A 34 -1.54 0.04 2.41
CA ALA A 34 -1.48 0.74 3.70
C ALA A 34 -0.03 1.05 4.12
N ALA A 35 0.89 0.08 3.98
CA ALA A 35 2.30 0.29 4.31
C ALA A 35 2.95 1.37 3.45
N VAL A 36 2.70 1.36 2.14
CA VAL A 36 3.19 2.38 1.21
C VAL A 36 2.63 3.76 1.60
N SER A 37 1.33 3.87 1.86
CA SER A 37 0.70 5.14 2.26
C SER A 37 1.26 5.69 3.58
N ILE A 38 1.44 4.84 4.59
CA ILE A 38 2.03 5.23 5.88
C ILE A 38 3.46 5.73 5.66
N LEU A 39 4.27 4.99 4.89
CA LEU A 39 5.63 5.42 4.57
C LEU A 39 5.66 6.74 3.80
N GLY A 40 4.72 6.96 2.87
CA GLY A 40 4.60 8.23 2.15
C GLY A 40 4.30 9.40 3.07
N LEU A 41 3.40 9.23 4.05
CA LEU A 41 3.11 10.25 5.06
C LEU A 41 4.33 10.52 5.96
N VAL A 42 5.07 9.47 6.35
CA VAL A 42 6.32 9.64 7.11
C VAL A 42 7.35 10.44 6.31
N LEU A 43 7.54 10.12 5.02
CA LEU A 43 8.43 10.87 4.14
C LEU A 43 8.00 12.34 4.01
N LEU A 44 6.70 12.62 3.93
CA LEU A 44 6.17 13.97 3.88
C LEU A 44 6.50 14.74 5.18
N VAL A 45 6.26 14.13 6.34
CA VAL A 45 6.58 14.74 7.64
C VAL A 45 8.08 15.02 7.74
N VAL A 46 8.92 14.08 7.33
CA VAL A 46 10.38 14.27 7.30
C VAL A 46 10.77 15.43 6.39
N ALA A 47 10.17 15.53 5.19
CA ALA A 47 10.43 16.63 4.27
C ALA A 47 10.05 17.99 4.89
N MET A 48 8.91 18.07 5.58
CA MET A 48 8.48 19.30 6.25
C MET A 48 9.39 19.67 7.43
N LEU A 49 9.81 18.69 8.23
CA LEU A 49 10.74 18.90 9.35
C LEU A 49 12.12 19.35 8.86
N GLN A 50 12.58 18.82 7.73
CA GLN A 50 13.83 19.25 7.10
C GLN A 50 13.70 20.66 6.49
N ALA A 51 12.61 20.94 5.78
CA ALA A 51 12.36 22.24 5.16
C ALA A 51 12.26 23.40 6.18
N THR A 52 11.82 23.09 7.40
CA THR A 52 11.75 24.07 8.50
C THR A 52 13.07 24.21 9.26
N GLY A 53 14.08 23.39 8.95
CA GLY A 53 15.35 23.36 9.68
C GLY A 53 15.24 22.79 11.10
N LEU A 54 14.08 22.26 11.49
CA LEU A 54 13.84 21.70 12.82
C LEU A 54 14.62 20.40 13.05
N VAL A 55 14.86 19.61 11.99
CA VAL A 55 15.55 18.33 12.08
C VAL A 55 16.51 18.13 10.91
N GLY A 56 17.78 17.83 11.21
CA GLY A 56 18.79 17.44 10.23
C GLY A 56 18.93 15.92 10.12
N VAL A 57 17.88 15.21 9.65
CA VAL A 57 17.88 13.73 9.56
C VAL A 57 19.05 13.22 8.71
N PHE A 58 19.40 13.95 7.66
CA PHE A 58 20.49 13.61 6.74
C PHE A 58 21.80 14.37 7.01
N ALA A 59 21.88 15.15 8.09
CA ALA A 59 23.11 15.86 8.47
C ALA A 59 24.34 14.96 8.65
N PRO A 60 24.23 13.69 9.13
CA PRO A 60 25.38 12.79 9.22
C PRO A 60 25.91 12.30 7.86
N VAL A 61 25.09 12.37 6.81
CA VAL A 61 25.38 11.80 5.48
C VAL A 61 25.68 12.90 4.46
N ALA A 62 25.22 14.13 4.71
CA ALA A 62 25.34 15.27 3.81
C ALA A 62 25.55 16.57 4.60
N GLU A 63 26.65 17.26 4.31
CA GLU A 63 27.06 18.47 5.02
C GLU A 63 26.33 19.74 4.53
N SER A 64 25.86 19.74 3.28
CA SER A 64 25.12 20.87 2.70
C SER A 64 23.62 20.59 2.56
N GLU A 65 22.80 21.64 2.68
CA GLU A 65 21.34 21.55 2.52
C GLU A 65 20.95 20.94 1.17
N THR A 66 21.61 21.36 0.09
CA THR A 66 21.35 20.80 -1.25
C THR A 66 21.67 19.31 -1.34
N GLN A 67 22.75 18.85 -0.69
CA GLN A 67 23.06 17.41 -0.62
C GLN A 67 22.07 16.64 0.24
N GLN A 68 21.54 17.23 1.31
CA GLN A 68 20.50 16.60 2.15
C GLN A 68 19.20 16.41 1.35
N TRP A 69 18.80 17.41 0.55
CA TRP A 69 17.67 17.28 -0.36
C TRP A 69 17.92 16.26 -1.47
N ALA A 70 19.15 16.17 -1.99
CA ALA A 70 19.51 15.14 -2.96
C ALA A 70 19.40 13.73 -2.35
N ALA A 71 19.93 13.52 -1.14
CA ALA A 71 19.84 12.25 -0.42
C ALA A 71 18.37 11.87 -0.12
N PHE A 72 17.57 12.84 0.32
CA PHE A 72 16.13 12.64 0.50
C PHE A 72 15.43 12.29 -0.81
N GLY A 73 15.77 12.97 -1.91
CA GLY A 73 15.24 12.68 -3.24
C GLY A 73 15.53 11.24 -3.68
N VAL A 74 16.74 10.74 -3.44
CA VAL A 74 17.11 9.33 -3.70
C VAL A 74 16.25 8.38 -2.87
N LEU A 75 16.03 8.68 -1.59
CA LEU A 75 15.17 7.86 -0.72
C LEU A 75 13.72 7.82 -1.24
N VAL A 76 13.17 8.96 -1.67
CA VAL A 76 11.83 9.03 -2.26
C VAL A 76 11.76 8.20 -3.54
N LEU A 77 12.76 8.27 -4.42
CA LEU A 77 12.81 7.46 -5.64
C LEU A 77 12.82 5.96 -5.33
N ILE A 78 13.59 5.52 -4.33
CA ILE A 78 13.60 4.12 -3.87
C ILE A 78 12.21 3.73 -3.38
N TRP A 79 11.56 4.56 -2.57
CA TRP A 79 10.22 4.30 -2.09
C TRP A 79 9.19 4.22 -3.24
N VAL A 80 9.25 5.11 -4.22
CA VAL A 80 8.37 5.07 -5.41
C VAL A 80 8.62 3.78 -6.22
N ALA A 81 9.87 3.37 -6.41
CA ALA A 81 10.20 2.13 -7.09
C ALA A 81 9.62 0.91 -6.35
N LEU A 82 9.73 0.88 -5.02
CA LEU A 82 9.14 -0.17 -4.18
C LEU A 82 7.61 -0.16 -4.24
N ALA A 83 6.99 1.02 -4.22
CA ALA A 83 5.54 1.18 -4.36
C ALA A 83 5.05 0.68 -5.73
N GLY A 84 5.71 1.08 -6.82
CA GLY A 84 5.40 0.64 -8.18
C GLY A 84 5.64 -0.86 -8.38
N TRP A 85 6.71 -1.42 -7.78
CA TRP A 85 6.95 -2.86 -7.80
C TRP A 85 5.88 -3.63 -7.00
N SER A 86 5.47 -3.11 -5.84
CA SER A 86 4.39 -3.70 -5.04
C SER A 86 3.09 -3.82 -5.86
N TRP A 87 2.79 -2.88 -6.75
CA TRP A 87 1.59 -2.93 -7.58
C TRP A 87 1.73 -3.86 -8.79
N THR A 88 2.91 -3.96 -9.40
CA THR A 88 3.13 -4.91 -10.52
C THR A 88 3.09 -6.38 -10.07
N GLY A 89 3.54 -6.68 -8.84
CA GLY A 89 3.39 -8.00 -8.23
C GLY A 89 1.92 -8.41 -8.04
N ILE A 90 1.04 -7.44 -7.76
CA ILE A 90 -0.41 -7.66 -7.64
C ILE A 90 -1.01 -7.97 -9.02
N SER A 91 -0.71 -7.15 -10.03
CA SER A 91 -1.28 -7.29 -11.37
C SER A 91 -0.87 -8.58 -12.08
N LYS A 92 0.35 -9.09 -11.83
CA LYS A 92 0.83 -10.34 -12.45
C LYS A 92 0.22 -11.61 -11.86
N SER A 93 -0.37 -11.54 -10.66
CA SER A 93 -1.05 -12.68 -10.03
C SER A 93 -2.51 -12.87 -10.49
N ASN A 94 -3.01 -11.97 -11.34
CA ASN A 94 -4.36 -11.99 -11.92
C ASN A 94 -4.40 -12.54 -13.36
N GLN A 95 -3.28 -13.06 -13.88
CA GLN A 95 -3.24 -13.91 -15.08
C GLN A 95 -2.94 -15.35 -14.66
#